data_AF-A0A7J2K7D1-F1
#
_entry.id   AF-A0A7J2K7D1-F1
#
_cell.length_a   1.000
_cell.length_b   1.000
_cell.length_c   1.000
_cell.angle_alpha   90.00
_cell.angle_beta   90.00
_cell.angle_gamma   90.00
#
_symmetry.space_group_name_H-M   'P 1'
#
loop_
_entity.id
_entity.type
_entity.pdbx_description
1 polymer ?
#
loop_
_entity_poly.entity_id
_entity_poly.type
_entity_poly.pdbx_seq_one_letter_code
_entity_poly.pdbx_strand_id
1 'polypeptide(L)'
;MPIEDLSKTRRLSRITVLRRGGLIVKTLETELWLDSAGSSEGLTLISHAHSDHIPRNLRKVISTPETACILKIFRDGFDWISLRFGECIEFGDV
;
A
#
# COMPACT_ATOMS: atom_id res chain seq x y z
N MET A 1 6.74 6.46 -40.60
CA MET A 1 6.76 5.59 -39.41
C MET A 1 7.33 6.40 -38.27
N PRO A 2 6.61 6.62 -37.16
CA PRO A 2 7.21 7.28 -36.01
C PRO A 2 8.05 6.24 -35.25
N ILE A 3 9.25 6.65 -34.86
CA ILE A 3 10.11 5.93 -33.93
C ILE A 3 9.45 6.11 -32.57
N GLU A 4 8.78 5.06 -32.08
CA GLU A 4 8.30 5.05 -30.69
C GLU A 4 9.51 5.12 -29.76
N ASP A 5 9.53 6.17 -28.95
CA ASP A 5 10.53 6.38 -27.92
C ASP A 5 10.50 5.23 -26.89
N LEU A 6 11.60 4.48 -26.84
CA LEU A 6 11.82 3.37 -25.91
C LEU A 6 12.04 3.85 -24.46
N SER A 7 11.88 5.15 -24.19
CA SER A 7 11.90 5.76 -22.84
C SER A 7 10.67 5.44 -21.97
N LYS A 8 9.78 4.52 -22.40
CA LYS A 8 8.91 3.76 -21.47
C LYS A 8 9.78 2.85 -20.59
N THR A 9 10.56 3.53 -19.76
CA THR A 9 11.41 3.05 -18.69
C THR A 9 10.49 2.21 -17.81
N ARG A 10 10.54 0.89 -17.96
CA ARG A 10 9.82 -0.01 -17.07
C ARG A 10 10.34 0.29 -15.67
N ARG A 11 9.56 1.01 -14.86
CA ARG A 11 9.86 1.27 -13.46
C ARG A 11 9.85 -0.09 -12.77
N LEU A 12 11.02 -0.70 -12.63
CA LEU A 12 11.16 -2.05 -12.09
C LEU A 12 10.69 -2.00 -10.63
N SER A 13 9.52 -2.59 -10.37
CA SER A 13 9.00 -2.78 -9.02
C SER A 13 9.49 -4.12 -8.50
N ARG A 14 10.04 -4.13 -7.28
CA ARG A 14 10.57 -5.34 -6.65
C ARG A 14 9.62 -5.83 -5.58
N ILE A 15 9.14 -7.07 -5.73
CA ILE A 15 8.36 -7.76 -4.70
C ILE A 15 9.34 -8.55 -3.81
N THR A 16 9.20 -8.44 -2.49
CA THR A 16 10.04 -9.17 -1.53
C THR A 16 9.18 -9.78 -0.42
N VAL A 17 9.38 -11.06 -0.12
CA VAL A 17 8.77 -11.72 1.04
C VAL A 17 9.72 -11.59 2.23
N LEU A 18 9.27 -10.93 3.30
CA LEU A 18 10.01 -10.77 4.54
C LEU A 18 9.46 -11.77 5.57
N ARG A 19 10.23 -12.82 5.88
CA ARG A 19 9.81 -13.99 6.70
C ARG A 19 8.89 -13.67 7.90
N ARG A 20 9.21 -12.62 8.67
CA ARG A 20 8.42 -12.17 9.84
C ARG A 20 7.83 -10.76 9.67
N GLY A 21 8.08 -10.12 8.53
CA GLY A 21 7.69 -8.74 8.25
C GLY A 21 6.56 -8.60 7.24
N GLY A 22 6.15 -9.67 6.57
CA GLY A 22 5.07 -9.65 5.57
C GLY A 22 5.58 -9.56 4.15
N LEU A 23 4.72 -9.08 3.25
CA LEU A 23 5.01 -8.91 1.82
C LEU A 23 5.15 -7.43 1.51
N ILE A 24 6.20 -7.07 0.78
CA ILE A 24 6.49 -5.68 0.41
C ILE A 24 6.73 -5.54 -1.09
N VAL A 25 6.20 -4.47 -1.65
CA VAL A 25 6.47 -4.01 -3.02
C VAL A 25 7.26 -2.71 -2.92
N LYS A 26 8.50 -2.73 -3.41
CA LYS A 26 9.39 -1.56 -3.43
C LYS A 26 9.50 -0.99 -4.84
N THR A 27 9.32 0.31 -4.94
CA THR A 27 9.72 1.12 -6.10
C THR A 27 10.98 1.92 -5.73
N LEU A 28 11.47 2.78 -6.63
CA LEU A 28 12.62 3.65 -6.34
C LEU A 28 12.32 4.69 -5.24
N GLU A 29 11.07 5.12 -5.11
CA GLU A 29 10.68 6.24 -4.23
C GLU A 29 9.80 5.79 -3.07
N THR A 30 9.02 4.73 -3.26
CA THR A 30 7.97 4.32 -2.32
C THR A 30 8.05 2.83 -1.99
N GLU A 31 7.70 2.49 -0.76
CA GLU A 31 7.49 1.12 -0.29
C GLU A 31 6.02 0.90 0.07
N LEU A 32 5.39 -0.11 -0.53
CA LEU A 32 4.07 -0.59 -0.16
C LEU A 32 4.18 -1.89 0.62
N TRP A 33 3.62 -1.91 1.82
CA TRP A 33 3.46 -3.08 2.66
C TRP A 33 2.07 -3.67 2.50
N LEU A 34 1.97 -4.99 2.40
CA LEU A 34 0.69 -5.71 2.28
C LEU A 34 0.37 -6.39 3.60
N ASP A 35 -0.76 -6.01 4.22
CA ASP A 35 -1.26 -6.54 5.50
C ASP A 35 -0.21 -6.54 6.62
N SER A 36 0.74 -5.60 6.54
CA SER A 36 1.92 -5.51 7.37
C SER A 36 2.49 -4.09 7.36
N ALA A 37 3.48 -3.82 8.21
CA ALA A 37 4.18 -2.54 8.22
C ALA A 37 5.61 -2.75 8.69
N GLY A 38 6.56 -2.04 8.07
CA GLY A 38 7.96 -2.05 8.49
C GLY A 38 8.41 -0.75 9.14
N SER A 39 8.01 0.41 8.61
CA SER A 39 8.37 1.73 9.13
C SER A 39 7.16 2.68 9.11
N SER A 40 7.20 3.74 9.91
CA SER A 40 6.12 4.72 10.01
C SER A 40 5.90 5.56 8.74
N GLU A 41 6.86 5.56 7.82
CA GLU A 41 6.81 6.37 6.59
C GLU A 41 6.36 5.55 5.37
N GLY A 42 6.19 4.22 5.51
CA GLY A 42 5.74 3.35 4.43
C GLY A 42 4.23 3.44 4.20
N LEU A 43 3.83 3.18 2.96
CA LEU A 43 2.42 3.00 2.60
C LEU A 43 2.02 1.57 2.97
N THR A 44 0.85 1.38 3.58
CA THR A 44 0.31 0.04 3.84
C THR A 44 -1.01 -0.16 3.14
N LEU A 45 -1.18 -1.27 2.44
CA LEU A 45 -2.48 -1.75 2.00
C LEU A 45 -2.99 -2.80 2.98
N ILE A 46 -4.18 -2.57 3.53
CA ILE A 46 -4.90 -3.56 4.34
C ILE A 46 -6.02 -4.13 3.49
N SER A 47 -5.96 -5.44 3.26
CA SER A 47 -6.91 -6.18 2.43
C SER A 47 -8.28 -6.29 3.07
N HIS A 48 -8.35 -6.55 4.39
CA HIS A 48 -9.59 -6.66 5.15
C HIS A 48 -9.38 -6.45 6.66
N ALA A 49 -10.48 -6.20 7.38
CA ALA A 49 -10.45 -5.83 8.80
C ALA A 49 -10.30 -7.04 9.74
N HIS A 50 -9.11 -7.63 9.83
CA HIS A 50 -8.75 -8.64 10.83
C HIS A 50 -7.53 -8.22 11.67
N SER A 51 -7.51 -8.64 12.94
CA SER A 51 -6.51 -8.17 13.92
C SER A 51 -5.07 -8.51 13.59
N ASP A 52 -4.83 -9.61 12.88
CA ASP A 52 -3.50 -10.07 12.46
C ASP A 52 -2.93 -9.28 11.28
N HIS A 53 -3.73 -8.42 10.64
CA HIS A 53 -3.32 -7.58 9.51
C HIS A 53 -3.14 -6.10 9.88
N ILE A 54 -3.34 -5.72 11.15
CA ILE A 54 -3.31 -4.33 11.61
C ILE A 54 -2.05 -4.08 12.47
N PRO A 55 -0.91 -3.77 11.85
CA PRO A 55 0.30 -3.45 12.61
C PRO A 55 0.15 -2.16 13.42
N ARG A 56 0.96 -2.04 14.48
CA ARG A 56 0.81 -0.95 15.45
C ARG A 56 1.31 0.42 14.96
N ASN A 57 2.14 0.49 13.93
CA ASN A 57 2.78 1.72 13.48
C ASN A 57 2.38 2.02 12.03
N LEU A 58 1.11 2.34 11.83
CA LEU A 58 0.56 2.76 10.54
C LEU A 58 0.43 4.27 10.50
N ARG A 59 0.77 4.88 9.36
CA ARG A 59 0.55 6.31 9.12
C ARG A 59 -0.35 6.51 7.91
N LYS A 60 0.05 6.03 6.73
CA LYS A 60 -0.79 6.03 5.51
C LYS A 60 -1.31 4.64 5.19
N VAL A 61 -2.63 4.50 5.08
CA VAL A 61 -3.30 3.22 4.88
C VAL A 61 -4.23 3.27 3.67
N ILE A 62 -3.97 2.41 2.70
CA ILE A 62 -4.90 2.11 1.61
C ILE A 62 -5.82 0.97 2.06
N SER A 63 -7.12 1.16 1.90
CA SER A 63 -8.08 0.08 2.05
C SER A 63 -9.41 0.40 1.37
N THR A 64 -10.33 -0.56 1.35
CA THR A 64 -11.70 -0.27 0.95
C THR A 64 -12.40 0.61 2.01
N PRO A 65 -13.40 1.42 1.61
CA PRO A 65 -14.17 2.21 2.57
C PRO A 65 -14.79 1.36 3.69
N GLU A 66 -15.24 0.14 3.37
CA GLU A 66 -15.86 -0.79 4.31
C GLU A 66 -14.85 -1.26 5.36
N THR A 67 -13.65 -1.65 4.93
CA THR A 67 -12.56 -2.05 5.83
C THR A 67 -12.10 -0.87 6.68
N ALA A 68 -11.90 0.31 6.08
CA ALA A 68 -11.51 1.52 6.81
C ALA A 68 -12.54 1.90 7.87
N CYS A 69 -13.85 1.77 7.57
CA CYS A 69 -14.92 2.04 8.53
C CYS A 69 -14.82 1.16 9.78
N ILE A 70 -14.62 -0.15 9.59
CA ILE A 70 -14.46 -1.10 10.71
C ILE A 70 -13.20 -0.78 11.51
N LEU A 71 -12.07 -0.55 10.83
CA LEU A 71 -10.78 -0.30 11.49
C LEU A 71 -10.77 1.00 12.31
N LYS A 72 -11.44 2.06 11.82
CA LYS A 72 -11.58 3.33 12.53
C LYS A 72 -12.28 3.20 13.88
N ILE A 73 -13.17 2.21 14.06
CA ILE A 73 -13.82 1.93 15.36
C ILE A 73 -12.78 1.53 16.41
N PHE A 74 -11.80 0.72 16.01
CA PHE A 74 -10.76 0.22 16.91
C PHE A 74 -9.60 1.18 17.07
N ARG A 75 -9.30 1.95 16.01
CA ARG A 75 -8.18 2.85 15.97
C ARG A 75 -8.37 3.95 14.94
N ASP A 76 -8.50 5.17 15.44
CA ASP A 76 -8.51 6.38 14.62
C ASP A 76 -7.13 7.07 14.66
N GLY A 77 -6.81 7.82 13.61
CA GLY A 77 -5.54 8.55 13.49
C GLY A 77 -4.58 8.07 12.40
N PHE A 78 -5.04 7.22 11.49
CA PHE A 78 -4.32 6.95 10.24
C PHE A 78 -4.79 7.93 9.15
N ASP A 79 -3.89 8.24 8.22
CA ASP A 79 -4.20 8.90 6.96
C ASP A 79 -4.76 7.85 5.99
N TRP A 80 -6.06 7.92 5.72
CA TRP A 80 -6.80 6.89 5.00
C TRP A 80 -6.94 7.24 3.53
N ILE A 81 -6.47 6.35 2.67
CA ILE A 81 -6.68 6.38 1.24
C ILE A 81 -7.71 5.31 0.91
N SER A 82 -8.91 5.75 0.56
CA SER A 82 -10.00 4.83 0.20
C SER A 82 -9.89 4.43 -1.27
N LEU A 83 -9.87 3.12 -1.53
CA LEU A 83 -9.87 2.57 -2.88
C LEU A 83 -10.99 1.54 -3.00
N ARG A 84 -11.97 1.79 -3.87
CA ARG A 84 -13.09 0.88 -4.13
C ARG A 84 -12.69 -0.19 -5.14
N PHE A 85 -13.51 -1.25 -5.19
CA PHE A 85 -13.34 -2.28 -6.20
C PHE A 85 -13.43 -1.69 -7.62
N GLY A 86 -12.44 -2.01 -8.45
CA GLY A 86 -12.32 -1.50 -9.82
C GLY A 86 -11.66 -0.13 -9.94
N GLU A 87 -11.36 0.55 -8.82
CA GLU A 87 -10.55 1.77 -8.84
C GLU A 87 -9.06 1.43 -8.88
N CYS A 88 -8.27 2.33 -9.46
CA CYS A 88 -6.82 2.21 -9.54
C CYS A 88 -6.17 3.45 -8.93
N ILE A 89 -5.03 3.24 -8.28
CA ILE A 89 -4.17 4.31 -7.78
C ILE A 89 -2.75 4.03 -8.25
N GLU A 90 -2.09 5.05 -8.77
CA GLU A 90 -0.69 4.95 -9.16
C GLU A 90 0.18 5.18 -7.94
N PHE A 91 1.16 4.31 -7.70
CA PHE A 91 2.04 4.37 -6.53
C PHE A 91 2.89 5.65 -6.42
N GLY A 92 3.01 6.42 -7.50
CA GLY A 92 3.71 7.71 -7.51
C GLY A 92 2.87 8.90 -7.05
N ASP A 93 1.54 8.76 -6.99
CA ASP A 93 0.62 9.86 -6.69
C ASP A 93 0.24 9.94 -5.20
N VAL A 94 0.88 9.12 -4.35
CA VAL A 94 0.49 8.85 -2.95
C VAL A 94 1.56 9.27 -1.95
#